data_AF-A0A9D6RQW2-F1
#
_entry.id   AF-A0A9D6RQW2-F1
#
_cell.length_a   1.000
_cell.length_b   1.000
_cell.length_c   1.000
_cell.angle_alpha   90.00
_cell.angle_beta   90.00
_cell.angle_gamma   90.00
#
_symmetry.space_group_name_H-M   'P 1'
#
loop_
_entity.id
_entity.type
_entity.pdbx_description
1 polymer ?
#
loop_
_entity_poly.entity_id
_entity_poly.type
_entity_poly.pdbx_seq_one_letter_code
_entity_poly.pdbx_strand_id
1 'polypeptide(L)'
;MRKALLILAVLSLLLFPLVRPGEGKPTAPEDVERIHQEIVAFNMIQGLYLTPEQANRLLPLARECNRILEERNRRQETHRQEILDVLTAMRGELHQQGQVSESTRQRHDKLHGELEGAKDRELEVLAGLTRQARGVLNENQLELVARFKPCLIPPDDSREARTGQAGGDHLVRAFERARELSDEQYASRKKERLGHLRARFIREFGVEQAEVKLREIEAIFDRARRMTPEEFALRKSELAAEIKPPDENRAGVELDHAVGRFLLGPGAVPALERVVSGQG
;
A
#
# COMPACT_ATOMS: atom_id res chain seq x y z
N MET A 1 -11.46 -0.89 -20.85
CA MET A 1 -10.12 -0.64 -20.26
C MET A 1 -10.07 0.55 -19.27
N ARG A 2 -11.19 1.04 -18.73
CA ARG A 2 -11.22 2.13 -17.71
C ARG A 2 -11.47 1.66 -16.26
N LYS A 3 -11.75 0.37 -16.04
CA LYS A 3 -12.09 -0.19 -14.73
C LYS A 3 -10.89 -0.79 -13.97
N ALA A 4 -9.82 -1.15 -14.67
CA ALA A 4 -8.65 -1.80 -14.05
C ALA A 4 -7.74 -0.84 -13.27
N LEU A 5 -7.78 0.46 -13.56
CA LEU A 5 -6.93 1.45 -12.87
C LEU A 5 -7.49 1.93 -11.53
N LEU A 6 -8.81 1.83 -11.32
CA LEU A 6 -9.46 2.20 -10.06
C LEU A 6 -9.27 1.15 -8.95
N ILE A 7 -8.98 -0.09 -9.32
CA ILE A 7 -8.77 -1.21 -8.39
C ILE A 7 -7.41 -1.08 -7.67
N LEU A 8 -6.43 -0.41 -8.28
CA LEU A 8 -5.07 -0.28 -7.73
C LEU A 8 -4.97 0.68 -6.53
N ALA A 9 -5.83 1.70 -6.47
CA ALA A 9 -5.84 2.70 -5.40
C ALA A 9 -6.41 2.18 -4.07
N VAL A 10 -7.26 1.15 -4.15
CA VAL A 10 -7.93 0.56 -2.97
C VAL A 10 -7.28 -0.74 -2.52
N LEU A 11 -6.40 -1.33 -3.33
CA LEU A 11 -5.68 -2.57 -3.02
C LEU A 11 -4.60 -2.43 -1.93
N SER A 12 -4.14 -1.22 -1.65
CA SER A 12 -3.21 -0.98 -0.54
C SER A 12 -3.89 -0.87 0.82
N LEU A 13 -5.22 -0.69 0.85
CA LEU A 13 -6.06 -0.94 2.03
C LEU A 13 -6.32 -2.44 2.27
N LEU A 14 -5.95 -3.30 1.32
CA LEU A 14 -6.09 -4.77 1.39
C LEU A 14 -4.83 -5.48 1.90
N LEU A 15 -3.78 -4.76 2.29
CA LEU A 15 -2.51 -5.32 2.77
C LEU A 15 -2.15 -4.96 4.22
N PHE A 16 -3.07 -4.35 4.99
CA PHE A 16 -2.86 -4.19 6.43
C PHE A 16 -3.11 -5.52 7.16
N PRO A 17 -2.24 -5.93 8.10
CA PRO A 17 -2.56 -7.01 9.02
C PRO A 17 -3.85 -6.65 9.78
N LEU A 18 -4.59 -7.69 10.19
CA LEU A 18 -5.84 -7.61 10.94
C LEU A 18 -5.79 -6.51 12.01
N VAL A 19 -6.47 -5.38 11.77
CA VAL A 19 -6.76 -4.42 12.82
C VAL A 19 -8.01 -4.93 13.53
N ARG A 20 -7.82 -5.52 14.71
CA ARG A 20 -8.88 -5.97 15.61
C ARG A 20 -9.57 -4.78 16.27
N PRO A 21 -10.89 -4.63 16.17
CA PRO A 21 -11.67 -3.78 17.05
C PRO A 21 -12.58 -4.68 17.90
N GLY A 22 -12.20 -4.93 19.15
CA GLY A 22 -13.07 -5.62 20.11
C GLY A 22 -12.34 -6.38 21.22
N GLU A 23 -12.50 -5.88 22.45
CA GLU A 23 -12.53 -6.47 23.82
C GLU A 23 -11.90 -7.84 24.17
N GLY A 24 -11.02 -8.40 23.34
CA GLY A 24 -10.11 -9.48 23.73
C GLY A 24 -8.75 -8.91 24.08
N LYS A 25 -8.10 -9.39 25.15
CA LYS A 25 -6.72 -8.98 25.52
C LYS A 25 -5.84 -8.97 24.26
N PRO A 26 -5.32 -7.81 23.84
CA PRO A 26 -4.56 -7.70 22.62
C PRO A 26 -3.28 -8.54 22.74
N THR A 27 -2.91 -9.20 21.65
CA THR A 27 -1.61 -9.87 21.60
C THR A 27 -0.53 -8.82 21.34
N ALA A 28 0.61 -8.91 22.03
CA ALA A 28 1.67 -7.89 22.00
C ALA A 28 2.08 -7.37 20.59
N PRO A 29 2.05 -8.15 19.50
CA PRO A 29 2.33 -7.65 18.15
C PRO A 29 1.25 -6.73 17.55
N GLU A 30 -0.02 -6.92 17.90
CA GLU A 30 -1.15 -6.15 17.37
C GLU A 30 -1.17 -4.72 17.94
N ASP A 31 -0.74 -4.55 19.20
CA ASP A 31 -0.63 -3.24 19.84
C ASP A 31 0.47 -2.38 19.25
N VAL A 32 1.61 -2.97 18.90
CA VAL A 32 2.76 -2.23 18.35
C VAL A 32 2.42 -1.61 17.00
N GLU A 33 1.76 -2.36 16.11
CA GLU A 33 1.39 -1.86 14.78
C GLU A 33 0.30 -0.79 14.87
N ARG A 34 -0.69 -0.96 15.75
CA ARG A 34 -1.71 0.07 15.99
C ARG A 34 -1.10 1.36 16.51
N ILE A 35 -0.26 1.28 17.54
CA ILE A 35 0.43 2.45 18.12
C ILE A 35 1.34 3.11 17.07
N HIS A 36 2.03 2.32 16.26
CA HIS A 36 2.84 2.83 15.15
C HIS A 36 1.99 3.63 14.14
N GLN A 37 0.84 3.10 13.74
CA GLN A 37 -0.09 3.81 12.84
C GLN A 37 -0.64 5.09 13.47
N GLU A 38 -0.97 5.07 14.76
CA GLU A 38 -1.42 6.25 15.52
C GLU A 38 -0.34 7.34 15.54
N ILE A 39 0.90 7.00 15.87
CA ILE A 39 2.02 7.97 15.88
C ILE A 39 2.23 8.56 14.48
N VAL A 40 2.24 7.72 13.44
CA VAL A 40 2.44 8.18 12.06
C VAL A 40 1.30 9.09 11.60
N ALA A 41 0.04 8.72 11.89
CA ALA A 41 -1.11 9.54 11.55
C ALA A 41 -1.11 10.87 12.32
N PHE A 42 -0.73 10.84 13.60
CA PHE A 42 -0.57 12.04 14.42
C PHE A 42 0.49 12.98 13.83
N ASN A 43 1.67 12.46 13.47
CA ASN A 43 2.74 13.24 12.85
C ASN A 43 2.29 13.88 11.52
N MET A 44 1.52 13.16 10.69
CA MET A 44 0.93 13.72 9.48
C MET A 44 -0.06 14.84 9.81
N ILE A 45 -1.06 14.55 10.64
CA ILE A 45 -2.17 15.47 10.93
C ILE A 45 -1.66 16.77 11.56
N GLN A 46 -0.71 16.68 12.50
CA GLN A 46 -0.03 17.85 13.07
C GLN A 46 0.77 18.63 12.01
N GLY A 47 1.42 17.92 11.09
CA GLY A 47 2.16 18.52 9.99
C GLY A 47 1.30 19.28 8.98
N LEU A 48 -0.01 19.00 8.91
CA LEU A 48 -0.94 19.64 7.97
C LEU A 48 -1.56 20.94 8.48
N TYR A 49 -1.40 21.26 9.76
CA TYR A 49 -1.98 22.46 10.39
C TYR A 49 -3.46 22.65 10.02
N LEU A 50 -4.26 21.59 10.20
CA LEU A 50 -5.67 21.58 9.86
C LEU A 50 -6.42 22.67 10.65
N THR A 51 -7.33 23.39 10.00
CA THR A 51 -8.26 24.25 10.74
C THR A 51 -9.29 23.40 11.50
N PRO A 52 -9.92 23.93 12.56
CA PRO A 52 -11.00 23.23 13.26
C PRO A 52 -12.12 22.78 12.31
N GLU A 53 -12.46 23.58 11.30
CA GLU A 53 -13.47 23.25 10.30
C GLU A 53 -13.03 22.08 9.42
N GLN A 54 -11.75 22.04 9.01
CA GLN A 54 -11.20 20.92 8.24
C GLN A 54 -11.20 19.64 9.08
N ALA A 55 -10.77 19.70 10.33
CA ALA A 55 -10.76 18.56 11.24
C ALA A 55 -12.18 18.02 11.50
N ASN A 56 -13.16 18.92 11.72
CA ASN A 56 -14.57 18.55 11.88
C ASN A 56 -15.18 17.89 10.64
N ARG A 57 -14.71 18.24 9.43
CA ARG A 57 -15.13 17.59 8.18
C ARG A 57 -14.45 16.24 7.95
N LEU A 58 -13.19 16.08 8.35
CA LEU A 58 -12.42 14.84 8.17
C LEU A 58 -12.80 13.75 9.18
N LEU A 59 -13.07 14.12 10.43
CA LEU A 59 -13.38 13.18 11.51
C LEU A 59 -14.52 12.20 11.19
N PRO A 60 -15.71 12.63 10.71
CA PRO A 60 -16.77 11.69 10.36
C PRO A 60 -16.38 10.76 9.19
N LEU A 61 -15.57 11.24 8.24
CA LEU A 61 -15.09 10.40 7.13
C LEU A 61 -14.12 9.32 7.63
N ALA A 62 -13.22 9.67 8.55
CA ALA A 62 -12.28 8.73 9.16
C ALA A 62 -13.01 7.67 10.00
N ARG A 63 -14.02 8.08 10.79
CA ARG A 63 -14.87 7.15 11.55
C ARG A 63 -15.61 6.17 10.66
N GLU A 64 -16.19 6.66 9.56
CA GLU A 64 -16.91 5.81 8.61
C GLU A 64 -15.97 4.83 7.89
N CYS A 65 -14.79 5.31 7.46
CA CYS A 65 -13.76 4.45 6.89
C CYS A 65 -13.36 3.34 7.86
N ASN A 66 -13.10 3.68 9.12
CA ASN A 66 -12.78 2.69 10.15
C ASN A 66 -13.93 1.69 10.33
N ARG A 67 -15.18 2.14 10.48
CA ARG A 67 -16.36 1.26 10.61
C ARG A 67 -16.42 0.21 9.49
N ILE A 68 -16.22 0.61 8.24
CA ILE A 68 -16.19 -0.30 7.08
C ILE A 68 -15.07 -1.33 7.22
N LEU A 69 -13.88 -0.91 7.64
CA LEU A 69 -12.75 -1.82 7.86
C LEU A 69 -12.99 -2.77 9.03
N GLU A 70 -13.64 -2.33 10.10
CA GLU A 70 -14.03 -3.19 11.21
C GLU A 70 -15.03 -4.26 10.77
N GLU A 71 -16.05 -3.88 10.00
CA GLU A 71 -17.06 -4.80 9.46
C GLU A 71 -16.43 -5.83 8.53
N ARG A 72 -15.52 -5.39 7.65
CA ARG A 72 -14.73 -6.28 6.79
C ARG A 72 -13.93 -7.28 7.63
N ASN A 73 -13.23 -6.82 8.66
CA ASN A 73 -12.41 -7.68 9.51
C ASN A 73 -13.28 -8.67 10.30
N ARG A 74 -14.44 -8.24 10.82
CA ARG A 74 -15.41 -9.14 11.48
C ARG A 74 -15.93 -10.21 10.51
N ARG A 75 -16.26 -9.83 9.28
CA ARG A 75 -16.71 -10.76 8.23
C ARG A 75 -15.63 -11.80 7.93
N GLN A 76 -14.39 -11.36 7.76
CA GLN A 76 -13.25 -12.26 7.54
C GLN A 76 -13.02 -13.20 8.73
N GLU A 77 -13.14 -12.71 9.96
CA GLU A 77 -12.98 -13.55 11.15
C GLU A 77 -14.10 -14.60 11.25
N THR A 78 -15.36 -14.23 10.99
CA THR A 78 -16.49 -15.17 10.96
C THR A 78 -16.26 -16.33 10.00
N HIS A 79 -15.66 -16.05 8.84
CA HIS A 79 -15.36 -17.08 7.83
C HIS A 79 -13.96 -17.70 7.98
N ARG A 80 -13.14 -17.27 8.94
CA ARG A 80 -11.72 -17.66 9.03
C ARG A 80 -11.53 -19.17 9.07
N GLN A 81 -12.30 -19.86 9.91
CA GLN A 81 -12.19 -21.32 10.03
C GLN A 81 -12.62 -22.02 8.74
N GLU A 82 -13.71 -21.58 8.12
CA GLU A 82 -14.20 -22.15 6.86
C GLU A 82 -13.19 -21.95 5.71
N ILE A 83 -12.57 -20.77 5.63
CA ILE A 83 -11.48 -20.48 4.69
C ILE A 83 -10.33 -21.45 4.92
N LEU A 84 -9.88 -21.62 6.16
CA LEU A 84 -8.79 -22.53 6.51
C LEU A 84 -9.12 -23.98 6.15
N ASP A 85 -10.33 -24.42 6.41
CA ASP A 85 -10.79 -25.79 6.13
C ASP A 85 -10.80 -26.06 4.62
N VAL A 86 -11.36 -25.14 3.83
CA VAL A 86 -11.39 -25.26 2.36
C VAL A 86 -9.98 -25.26 1.78
N LEU A 87 -9.11 -24.34 2.20
CA LEU A 87 -7.72 -24.28 1.72
C LEU A 87 -6.92 -25.51 2.14
N THR A 88 -7.17 -26.04 3.33
CA THR A 88 -6.52 -27.27 3.82
C THR A 88 -6.96 -28.48 3.00
N ALA A 89 -8.26 -28.59 2.69
CA ALA A 89 -8.80 -29.63 1.82
C ALA A 89 -8.20 -29.54 0.41
N MET A 90 -8.21 -28.35 -0.21
CA MET A 90 -7.59 -28.13 -1.52
C MET A 90 -6.12 -28.56 -1.55
N ARG A 91 -5.34 -28.16 -0.54
CA ARG A 91 -3.92 -28.56 -0.42
C ARG A 91 -3.77 -30.08 -0.31
N GLY A 92 -4.61 -30.73 0.50
CA GLY A 92 -4.58 -32.18 0.67
C GLY A 92 -4.90 -32.94 -0.62
N GLU A 93 -5.96 -32.52 -1.33
CA GLU A 93 -6.38 -33.11 -2.61
C GLU A 93 -5.32 -32.92 -3.70
N LEU A 94 -4.72 -31.72 -3.79
CA LEU A 94 -3.62 -31.45 -4.72
C LEU A 94 -2.40 -32.33 -4.45
N HIS A 95 -2.04 -32.56 -3.17
CA HIS A 95 -0.93 -33.44 -2.82
C HIS A 95 -1.21 -34.92 -3.12
N GLN A 96 -2.45 -35.39 -2.95
CA GLN A 96 -2.79 -36.81 -3.10
C GLN A 96 -3.15 -37.20 -4.53
N GLN A 97 -3.89 -36.35 -5.23
CA GLN A 97 -4.54 -36.69 -6.51
C GLN A 97 -4.10 -35.77 -7.66
N GLY A 98 -3.33 -34.71 -7.38
CA GLY A 98 -2.92 -33.72 -8.37
C GLY A 98 -4.06 -32.81 -8.86
N GLN A 99 -5.27 -32.95 -8.32
CA GLN A 99 -6.46 -32.17 -8.71
C GLN A 99 -7.37 -31.93 -7.51
N VAL A 100 -8.12 -30.82 -7.54
CA VAL A 100 -9.13 -30.46 -6.53
C VAL A 100 -10.48 -31.05 -6.92
N SER A 101 -11.19 -31.63 -5.95
CA SER A 101 -12.50 -32.22 -6.16
C SER A 101 -13.57 -31.16 -6.47
N GLU A 102 -14.62 -31.57 -7.18
CA GLU A 102 -15.71 -30.67 -7.56
C GLU A 102 -16.44 -30.10 -6.34
N SER A 103 -16.61 -30.89 -5.28
CA SER A 103 -17.24 -30.43 -4.03
C SER A 103 -16.38 -29.39 -3.30
N THR A 104 -15.06 -29.57 -3.24
CA THR A 104 -14.13 -28.61 -2.65
C THR A 104 -14.08 -27.31 -3.46
N ARG A 105 -14.11 -27.42 -4.80
CA ARG A 105 -14.18 -26.25 -5.70
C ARG A 105 -15.47 -25.45 -5.50
N GLN A 106 -16.63 -26.10 -5.45
CA GLN A 106 -17.91 -25.41 -5.21
C GLN A 106 -17.96 -24.71 -3.86
N ARG A 107 -17.40 -25.30 -2.80
CA ARG A 107 -17.27 -24.65 -1.48
C ARG A 107 -16.38 -23.42 -1.54
N HIS A 108 -15.22 -23.53 -2.20
CA HIS A 108 -14.34 -22.39 -2.43
C HIS A 108 -15.05 -21.26 -3.19
N ASP A 109 -15.71 -21.58 -4.30
CA ASP A 109 -16.31 -20.56 -5.16
C ASP A 109 -17.48 -19.85 -4.49
N LYS A 110 -18.28 -20.57 -3.70
CA LYS A 110 -19.34 -19.98 -2.88
C LYS A 110 -18.76 -19.02 -1.84
N LEU A 111 -17.77 -19.46 -1.07
CA LEU A 111 -17.12 -18.67 -0.04
C LEU A 111 -16.42 -17.44 -0.63
N HIS A 112 -15.76 -17.61 -1.78
CA HIS A 112 -15.12 -16.53 -2.51
C HIS A 112 -16.15 -15.51 -3.03
N GLY A 113 -17.28 -15.96 -3.59
CA GLY A 113 -18.34 -15.09 -4.06
C GLY A 113 -18.98 -14.25 -2.96
N GLU A 114 -19.20 -14.83 -1.77
CA GLU A 114 -19.73 -14.11 -0.60
C GLU A 114 -18.75 -13.03 -0.11
N LEU A 115 -17.44 -13.29 -0.16
CA LEU A 115 -16.40 -12.35 0.26
C LEU A 115 -16.09 -11.26 -0.80
N GLU A 116 -16.03 -11.61 -2.08
CA GLU A 116 -15.75 -10.65 -3.17
C GLU A 116 -16.92 -9.70 -3.43
N GLY A 117 -18.17 -10.18 -3.38
CA GLY A 117 -19.34 -9.31 -3.61
C GLY A 117 -19.47 -8.17 -2.59
N ALA A 118 -19.00 -8.41 -1.36
CA ALA A 118 -18.91 -7.38 -0.32
C ALA A 118 -17.76 -6.40 -0.60
N LYS A 119 -16.61 -6.94 -1.01
CA LYS A 119 -15.38 -6.18 -1.25
C LYS A 119 -15.58 -5.10 -2.31
N ASP A 120 -16.15 -5.40 -3.47
CA ASP A 120 -16.28 -4.39 -4.55
C ASP A 120 -17.06 -3.14 -4.11
N ARG A 121 -18.15 -3.34 -3.36
CA ARG A 121 -18.96 -2.24 -2.80
C ARG A 121 -18.18 -1.46 -1.75
N GLU A 122 -17.46 -2.16 -0.86
CA GLU A 122 -16.60 -1.53 0.14
C GLU A 122 -15.52 -0.66 -0.54
N LEU A 123 -14.90 -1.16 -1.61
CA LEU A 123 -13.86 -0.42 -2.32
C LEU A 123 -14.41 0.87 -2.95
N GLU A 124 -15.62 0.82 -3.52
CA GLU A 124 -16.28 1.99 -4.11
C GLU A 124 -16.59 3.06 -3.06
N VAL A 125 -17.12 2.64 -1.91
CA VAL A 125 -17.42 3.55 -0.78
C VAL A 125 -16.14 4.18 -0.24
N LEU A 126 -15.10 3.37 0.02
CA LEU A 126 -13.80 3.85 0.50
C LEU A 126 -13.14 4.84 -0.47
N ALA A 127 -13.23 4.59 -1.78
CA ALA A 127 -12.77 5.54 -2.79
C ALA A 127 -13.58 6.84 -2.75
N GLY A 128 -14.90 6.75 -2.52
CA GLY A 128 -15.77 7.91 -2.33
C GLY A 128 -15.37 8.76 -1.11
N LEU A 129 -15.13 8.12 0.04
CA LEU A 129 -14.67 8.79 1.26
C LEU A 129 -13.31 9.46 1.06
N THR A 130 -12.39 8.79 0.37
CA THR A 130 -11.07 9.33 0.04
C THR A 130 -11.16 10.59 -0.81
N ARG A 131 -12.01 10.59 -1.84
CA ARG A 131 -12.26 11.79 -2.67
C ARG A 131 -12.85 12.94 -1.85
N GLN A 132 -13.78 12.65 -0.94
CA GLN A 132 -14.36 13.65 -0.05
C GLN A 132 -13.30 14.26 0.88
N ALA A 133 -12.46 13.42 1.48
CA ALA A 133 -11.38 13.86 2.36
C ALA A 133 -10.36 14.75 1.62
N ARG A 134 -10.01 14.37 0.38
CA ARG A 134 -9.18 15.18 -0.50
C ARG A 134 -9.77 16.57 -0.74
N GLY A 135 -11.09 16.66 -0.93
CA GLY A 135 -11.81 17.93 -1.10
C GLY A 135 -11.94 18.79 0.17
N VAL A 136 -11.43 18.33 1.32
CA VAL A 136 -11.32 19.15 2.53
C VAL A 136 -10.00 19.93 2.57
N LEU A 137 -8.96 19.39 1.93
CA LEU A 137 -7.60 19.94 1.96
C LEU A 137 -7.38 20.98 0.86
N ASN A 138 -6.49 21.93 1.11
CA ASN A 138 -5.98 22.85 0.08
C ASN A 138 -4.81 22.23 -0.68
N GLU A 139 -4.37 22.88 -1.77
CA GLU A 139 -3.30 22.38 -2.65
C GLU A 139 -1.98 22.14 -1.89
N ASN A 140 -1.59 23.06 -1.00
CA ASN A 140 -0.37 22.91 -0.20
C ASN A 140 -0.45 21.70 0.74
N GLN A 141 -1.60 21.49 1.39
CA GLN A 141 -1.83 20.32 2.25
C GLN A 141 -1.80 19.02 1.45
N LEU A 142 -2.35 19.01 0.23
CA LEU A 142 -2.28 17.85 -0.66
C LEU A 142 -0.84 17.52 -1.09
N GLU A 143 -0.02 18.54 -1.36
CA GLU A 143 1.40 18.37 -1.66
C GLU A 143 2.17 17.80 -0.46
N LEU A 144 1.86 18.28 0.76
CA LEU A 144 2.43 17.73 2.00
C LEU A 144 2.04 16.26 2.19
N VAL A 145 0.77 15.90 1.95
CA VAL A 145 0.31 14.51 2.02
C VAL A 145 1.05 13.62 1.01
N ALA A 146 1.18 14.07 -0.24
CA ALA A 146 1.84 13.32 -1.30
C ALA A 146 3.33 13.06 -1.01
N ARG A 147 4.00 13.97 -0.32
CA ARG A 147 5.44 13.88 0.00
C ARG A 147 5.75 13.30 1.36
N PHE A 148 4.72 13.03 2.17
CA PHE A 148 4.92 12.56 3.53
C PHE A 148 5.64 11.23 3.58
N LYS A 149 6.68 11.17 4.41
CA LYS A 149 7.42 9.94 4.72
C LYS A 149 7.02 9.47 6.12
N PRO A 150 6.37 8.30 6.26
CA PRO A 150 6.03 7.74 7.56
C PRO A 150 7.26 7.67 8.47
N CYS A 151 7.18 8.33 9.61
CA CYS A 151 8.24 8.38 10.61
C CYS A 151 7.65 8.31 12.00
N LEU A 152 8.32 7.58 12.89
CA LEU A 152 8.00 7.53 14.32
C LEU A 152 8.51 8.77 15.05
N ILE A 153 9.75 9.14 14.76
CA ILE A 153 10.41 10.32 15.30
C ILE A 153 10.52 11.32 14.14
N PRO A 154 9.84 12.49 14.23
CA PRO A 154 10.04 13.57 13.28
C PRO A 154 11.52 13.99 13.27
N PRO A 155 12.11 14.34 12.10
CA PRO A 155 13.46 14.88 12.06
C PRO A 155 13.54 16.21 12.83
N ASP A 156 14.63 16.40 13.59
CA ASP A 156 14.88 17.62 14.37
C ASP A 156 14.89 18.86 13.45
N ASP A 157 13.98 19.78 13.76
CA ASP A 157 13.66 21.09 13.19
C ASP A 157 14.47 21.62 11.99
N SER A 158 13.77 21.87 10.88
CA SER A 158 13.52 23.25 10.45
C SER A 158 12.36 23.28 9.45
N ARG A 159 11.54 24.34 9.56
CA ARG A 159 10.45 24.72 8.65
C ARG A 159 10.86 24.76 7.16
N GLU A 160 12.15 24.70 6.86
CA GLU A 160 12.75 24.84 5.53
C GLU A 160 13.09 23.50 4.85
N ALA A 161 13.22 22.39 5.61
CA ALA A 161 13.56 21.09 5.03
C ALA A 161 12.39 20.41 4.27
N ARG A 162 11.18 20.98 4.34
CA ARG A 162 9.97 20.45 3.67
C ARG A 162 9.86 20.84 2.18
N THR A 163 10.66 21.79 1.73
CA THR A 163 10.75 22.21 0.33
C THR A 163 12.11 21.81 -0.24
N GLY A 164 12.20 20.70 -0.97
CA GLY A 164 13.31 20.53 -1.92
C GLY A 164 13.91 19.14 -2.13
N GLN A 165 13.48 18.07 -1.45
CA GLN A 165 13.92 16.72 -1.83
C GLN A 165 12.88 16.03 -2.71
N ALA A 166 12.96 16.34 -4.01
CA ALA A 166 12.22 15.66 -5.07
C ALA A 166 12.32 14.12 -4.93
N GLY A 167 11.17 13.44 -4.93
CA GLY A 167 11.00 12.00 -4.73
C GLY A 167 11.49 11.11 -5.88
N GLY A 168 12.70 11.34 -6.41
CA GLY A 168 13.24 10.62 -7.57
C GLY A 168 14.18 9.45 -7.27
N ASP A 169 14.71 9.31 -6.05
CA ASP A 169 16.11 8.86 -5.93
C ASP A 169 16.34 7.38 -5.54
N HIS A 170 15.31 6.60 -5.23
CA HIS A 170 15.51 5.23 -4.70
C HIS A 170 15.90 4.20 -5.78
N LEU A 171 15.37 4.33 -7.00
CA LEU A 171 15.75 3.48 -8.15
C LEU A 171 17.14 3.85 -8.66
N VAL A 172 17.46 5.16 -8.71
CA VAL A 172 18.80 5.65 -9.06
C VAL A 172 19.85 5.09 -8.10
N ARG A 173 19.61 5.20 -6.80
CA ARG A 173 20.48 4.57 -5.77
C ARG A 173 20.52 3.05 -5.85
N ALA A 174 19.48 2.41 -6.38
CA ALA A 174 19.50 0.97 -6.60
C ALA A 174 20.40 0.60 -7.77
N PHE A 175 20.40 1.38 -8.85
CA PHE A 175 21.33 1.22 -9.96
C PHE A 175 22.78 1.49 -9.56
N GLU A 176 23.03 2.56 -8.80
CA GLU A 176 24.37 2.89 -8.29
C GLU A 176 24.94 1.74 -7.45
N ARG A 177 24.17 1.24 -6.48
CA ARG A 177 24.55 0.05 -5.69
C ARG A 177 24.72 -1.20 -6.55
N ALA A 178 23.90 -1.39 -7.57
CA ALA A 178 24.02 -2.54 -8.46
C ALA A 178 25.32 -2.51 -9.28
N ARG A 179 25.86 -1.32 -9.59
CA ARG A 179 27.15 -1.15 -10.29
C ARG A 179 28.36 -1.42 -9.39
N GLU A 180 28.23 -1.16 -8.10
CA GLU A 180 29.30 -1.37 -7.11
C GLU A 180 29.53 -2.85 -6.72
N LEU A 181 28.54 -3.71 -6.94
CA LEU A 181 28.64 -5.14 -6.60
C LEU A 181 29.61 -5.87 -7.53
N SER A 182 30.23 -6.94 -7.05
CA SER A 182 30.86 -7.94 -7.95
C SER A 182 29.80 -8.69 -8.76
N ASP A 183 30.20 -9.34 -9.86
CA ASP A 183 29.26 -10.08 -10.73
C ASP A 183 28.52 -11.19 -9.99
N GLU A 184 29.21 -11.91 -9.11
CA GLU A 184 28.64 -12.98 -8.29
C GLU A 184 27.59 -12.45 -7.30
N GLN A 185 27.93 -11.37 -6.58
CA GLN A 185 27.01 -10.71 -5.65
C GLN A 185 25.80 -10.11 -6.36
N TYR A 186 26.02 -9.53 -7.55
CA TYR A 186 24.95 -8.99 -8.37
C TYR A 186 24.00 -10.09 -8.83
N ALA A 187 24.51 -11.20 -9.37
CA ALA A 187 23.70 -12.32 -9.83
C ALA A 187 22.85 -12.92 -8.70
N SER A 188 23.44 -13.14 -7.52
CA SER A 188 22.74 -13.67 -6.36
C SER A 188 21.63 -12.71 -5.88
N ARG A 189 21.94 -11.42 -5.69
CA ARG A 189 20.97 -10.43 -5.21
C ARG A 189 19.88 -10.13 -6.24
N LYS A 190 20.21 -10.15 -7.54
CA LYS A 190 19.24 -10.00 -8.63
C LYS A 190 18.21 -11.12 -8.58
N LYS A 191 18.66 -12.38 -8.47
CA LYS A 191 17.78 -13.56 -8.37
C LYS A 191 16.83 -13.47 -7.16
N GLU A 192 17.35 -13.10 -5.99
CA GLU A 192 16.56 -12.92 -4.77
C GLU A 192 15.49 -11.83 -4.94
N ARG A 193 15.90 -10.64 -5.41
CA ARG A 193 15.00 -9.49 -5.57
C ARG A 193 13.93 -9.74 -6.64
N LEU A 194 14.30 -10.32 -7.77
CA LEU A 194 13.34 -10.71 -8.81
C LEU A 194 12.39 -11.80 -8.30
N GLY A 195 12.85 -12.74 -7.47
CA GLY A 195 12.00 -13.74 -6.82
C GLY A 195 10.91 -13.11 -5.94
N HIS A 196 11.28 -12.12 -5.12
CA HIS A 196 10.30 -11.38 -4.32
C HIS A 196 9.31 -10.57 -5.18
N LEU A 197 9.79 -9.91 -6.23
CA LEU A 197 8.93 -9.19 -7.16
C LEU A 197 8.01 -10.14 -7.94
N ARG A 198 8.49 -11.33 -8.30
CA ARG A 198 7.73 -12.36 -9.02
C ARG A 198 6.50 -12.81 -8.24
N ALA A 199 6.65 -13.17 -6.98
CA ALA A 199 5.53 -13.56 -6.13
C ALA A 199 4.45 -12.47 -6.03
N ARG A 200 4.88 -11.20 -6.02
CA ARG A 200 3.99 -10.03 -6.03
C ARG A 200 3.30 -9.86 -7.39
N PHE A 201 4.05 -9.85 -8.49
CA PHE A 201 3.51 -9.60 -9.83
C PHE A 201 2.61 -10.73 -10.34
N ILE A 202 2.90 -11.99 -10.02
CA ILE A 202 2.03 -13.12 -10.37
C ILE A 202 0.64 -12.92 -9.75
N ARG A 203 0.59 -12.45 -8.50
CA ARG A 203 -0.66 -12.16 -7.79
C ARG A 203 -1.43 -10.98 -8.41
N GLU A 204 -0.71 -10.04 -9.01
CA GLU A 204 -1.27 -8.76 -9.49
C GLU A 204 -1.68 -8.78 -10.97
N PHE A 205 -0.89 -9.46 -11.82
CA PHE A 205 -1.05 -9.44 -13.28
C PHE A 205 -1.23 -10.83 -13.90
N GLY A 206 -1.15 -11.90 -13.10
CA GLY A 206 -1.05 -13.27 -13.60
C GLY A 206 0.37 -13.62 -14.07
N VAL A 207 0.61 -14.92 -14.28
CA VAL A 207 1.96 -15.46 -14.53
C VAL A 207 2.61 -14.87 -15.78
N GLU A 208 1.92 -14.85 -16.92
CA GLU A 208 2.51 -14.41 -18.19
C GLU A 208 2.92 -12.93 -18.17
N GLN A 209 2.05 -12.04 -17.69
CA GLN A 209 2.34 -10.61 -17.63
C GLN A 209 3.40 -10.29 -16.56
N ALA A 210 3.43 -11.04 -15.45
CA ALA A 210 4.48 -10.92 -14.45
C ALA A 210 5.86 -11.24 -15.04
N GLU A 211 5.99 -12.33 -15.80
CA GLU A 211 7.26 -12.72 -16.42
C GLU A 211 7.73 -11.74 -17.51
N VAL A 212 6.82 -11.07 -18.21
CA VAL A 212 7.19 -9.99 -19.15
C VAL A 212 7.78 -8.80 -18.38
N LYS A 213 7.08 -8.30 -17.36
CA LYS A 213 7.54 -7.16 -16.56
C LYS A 213 8.85 -7.43 -15.83
N LEU A 214 9.02 -8.64 -15.28
CA LEU A 214 10.26 -9.00 -14.60
C LEU A 214 11.45 -9.01 -15.56
N ARG A 215 11.27 -9.49 -16.79
CA ARG A 215 12.30 -9.45 -17.84
C ARG A 215 12.66 -8.01 -18.24
N GLU A 216 11.68 -7.13 -18.32
CA GLU A 216 11.92 -5.70 -18.59
C GLU A 216 12.75 -5.05 -17.48
N ILE A 217 12.35 -5.26 -16.21
CA ILE A 217 13.09 -4.76 -15.04
C ILE A 217 14.51 -5.32 -15.01
N GLU A 218 14.67 -6.62 -15.22
CA GLU A 218 15.98 -7.28 -15.28
C GLU A 218 16.88 -6.64 -16.36
N ALA A 219 16.34 -6.46 -17.57
CA ALA A 219 17.08 -5.85 -18.68
C ALA A 219 17.48 -4.40 -18.39
N ILE A 220 16.66 -3.63 -17.66
CA ILE A 220 16.99 -2.26 -17.26
C ILE A 220 18.16 -2.26 -16.26
N PHE A 221 18.15 -3.13 -15.26
CA PHE A 221 19.25 -3.25 -14.30
C PHE A 221 20.55 -3.74 -14.96
N ASP A 222 20.46 -4.71 -15.88
CA ASP A 222 21.63 -5.19 -16.63
C ASP A 222 22.20 -4.08 -17.54
N ARG A 223 21.34 -3.30 -18.20
CA ARG A 223 21.76 -2.11 -18.97
C ARG A 223 22.44 -1.08 -18.08
N ALA A 224 21.85 -0.74 -16.94
CA ALA A 224 22.42 0.20 -15.99
C ALA A 224 23.83 -0.21 -15.52
N ARG A 225 24.10 -1.52 -15.38
CA ARG A 225 25.43 -2.04 -14.99
C ARG A 225 26.47 -1.97 -16.10
N ARG A 226 26.04 -2.19 -17.36
CA ARG A 226 26.94 -2.26 -18.52
C ARG A 226 27.32 -0.89 -19.10
N MET A 227 26.56 0.16 -18.79
CA MET A 227 26.87 1.52 -19.24
C MET A 227 28.21 2.01 -18.69
N THR A 228 28.87 2.90 -19.43
CA THR A 228 30.02 3.63 -18.86
C THR A 228 29.55 4.55 -17.73
N PRO A 229 30.46 4.99 -16.83
CA PRO A 229 30.10 5.95 -15.79
C PRO A 229 29.44 7.23 -16.34
N GLU A 230 29.90 7.72 -17.48
CA GLU A 230 29.42 8.95 -18.13
C GLU A 230 28.02 8.75 -18.72
N GLU A 231 27.81 7.66 -19.45
CA GLU A 231 26.50 7.30 -20.00
C GLU A 231 25.46 7.09 -18.90
N PHE A 232 25.86 6.40 -17.83
CA PHE A 232 25.00 6.15 -16.69
C PHE A 232 24.65 7.46 -15.97
N ALA A 233 25.61 8.37 -15.77
CA ALA A 233 25.35 9.67 -15.14
C ALA A 233 24.31 10.49 -15.90
N LEU A 234 24.33 10.44 -17.24
CA LEU A 234 23.37 11.13 -18.11
C LEU A 234 21.99 10.46 -18.12
N ARG A 235 21.92 9.12 -18.09
CA ARG A 235 20.69 8.37 -18.35
C ARG A 235 20.03 7.74 -17.12
N LYS A 236 20.63 7.82 -15.93
CA LYS A 236 20.11 7.17 -14.72
C LYS A 236 18.66 7.55 -14.38
N SER A 237 18.26 8.79 -14.64
CA SER A 237 16.89 9.27 -14.43
C SER A 237 15.90 8.68 -15.44
N GLU A 238 16.31 8.55 -16.70
CA GLU A 238 15.50 7.91 -17.76
C GLU A 238 15.29 6.43 -17.48
N LEU A 239 16.35 5.72 -17.10
CA LEU A 239 16.27 4.30 -16.72
C LEU A 239 15.32 4.08 -15.53
N ALA A 240 15.31 5.01 -14.58
CA ALA A 240 14.38 4.95 -13.46
C ALA A 240 12.93 5.20 -13.89
N ALA A 241 12.72 6.05 -14.91
CA ALA A 241 11.40 6.29 -15.49
C ALA A 241 10.89 5.09 -16.30
N GLU A 242 11.76 4.35 -17.00
CA GLU A 242 11.39 3.12 -17.74
C GLU A 242 10.78 2.02 -16.83
N ILE A 243 11.18 1.96 -15.56
CA ILE A 243 10.62 1.01 -14.57
C ILE A 243 9.29 1.52 -14.00
N LYS A 244 9.06 2.84 -14.01
CA LYS A 244 7.85 3.44 -13.45
C LYS A 244 6.72 3.36 -14.49
N PRO A 245 5.53 2.84 -14.16
CA PRO A 245 4.36 3.01 -15.04
C PRO A 245 4.09 4.49 -15.36
N PRO A 246 3.55 4.79 -16.56
CA PRO A 246 3.39 6.16 -17.07
C PRO A 246 2.60 7.07 -16.12
N ASP A 247 3.08 8.31 -16.01
CA ASP A 247 2.92 9.20 -14.85
C ASP A 247 1.52 9.84 -14.71
N GLU A 248 0.74 9.94 -15.78
CA GLU A 248 -0.45 10.82 -15.82
C GLU A 248 -1.61 10.40 -14.90
N ASN A 249 -1.67 9.13 -14.46
CA ASN A 249 -2.67 8.65 -13.49
C ASN A 249 -2.08 8.29 -12.11
N ARG A 250 -0.74 8.34 -11.96
CA ARG A 250 -0.07 7.79 -10.78
C ARG A 250 -0.07 8.77 -9.61
N ALA A 251 0.14 10.06 -9.87
CA ALA A 251 0.11 11.08 -8.83
C ALA A 251 -1.25 11.14 -8.10
N GLY A 252 -2.35 11.01 -8.83
CA GLY A 252 -3.70 10.97 -8.25
C GLY A 252 -3.94 9.72 -7.40
N VAL A 253 -3.51 8.56 -7.89
CA VAL A 253 -3.66 7.28 -7.18
C VAL A 253 -2.77 7.20 -5.92
N GLU A 254 -1.53 7.71 -6.00
CA GLU A 254 -0.61 7.75 -4.85
C GLU A 254 -1.09 8.74 -3.78
N LEU A 255 -1.65 9.89 -4.20
CA LEU A 255 -2.26 10.85 -3.29
C LEU A 255 -3.51 10.28 -2.62
N ASP A 256 -4.43 9.67 -3.38
CA ASP A 256 -5.64 9.06 -2.83
C ASP A 256 -5.27 7.95 -1.83
N HIS A 257 -4.24 7.15 -2.14
CA HIS A 257 -3.73 6.17 -1.19
C HIS A 257 -3.15 6.82 0.09
N ALA A 258 -2.37 7.88 -0.04
CA ALA A 258 -1.82 8.59 1.11
C ALA A 258 -2.92 9.24 1.97
N VAL A 259 -3.94 9.84 1.36
CA VAL A 259 -5.12 10.38 2.06
C VAL A 259 -5.86 9.27 2.80
N GLY A 260 -6.19 8.16 2.11
CA GLY A 260 -6.87 7.02 2.73
C GLY A 260 -6.08 6.44 3.90
N ARG A 261 -4.76 6.29 3.75
CA ARG A 261 -3.89 5.72 4.78
C ARG A 261 -3.71 6.63 6.00
N PHE A 262 -3.39 7.91 5.79
CA PHE A 262 -2.94 8.78 6.87
C PHE A 262 -4.04 9.65 7.47
N LEU A 263 -5.11 9.91 6.72
CA LEU A 263 -6.20 10.79 7.18
C LEU A 263 -7.51 10.06 7.46
N LEU A 264 -7.69 8.87 6.88
CA LEU A 264 -8.90 8.05 7.08
C LEU A 264 -8.60 6.71 7.76
N GLY A 265 -7.33 6.38 7.98
CA GLY A 265 -6.92 5.14 8.59
C GLY A 265 -7.20 5.05 10.10
N PRO A 266 -6.96 3.89 10.72
CA PRO A 266 -7.26 3.63 12.13
C PRO A 266 -6.67 4.67 13.09
N GLY A 267 -5.42 5.07 12.86
CA GLY A 267 -4.72 6.06 13.69
C GLY A 267 -5.19 7.51 13.50
N ALA A 268 -5.98 7.81 12.47
CA ALA A 268 -6.37 9.18 12.16
C ALA A 268 -7.48 9.72 13.08
N VAL A 269 -8.41 8.86 13.53
CA VAL A 269 -9.52 9.26 14.41
C VAL A 269 -9.04 9.92 15.71
N PRO A 270 -8.17 9.29 16.53
CA PRO A 270 -7.72 9.91 17.78
C PRO A 270 -6.93 11.20 17.54
N ALA A 271 -6.17 11.28 16.43
CA ALA A 271 -5.44 12.49 16.07
C ALA A 271 -6.39 13.64 15.66
N LEU A 272 -7.41 13.37 14.87
CA LEU A 272 -8.43 14.35 14.46
C LEU A 272 -9.28 14.82 15.64
N GLU A 273 -9.64 13.92 16.56
CA GLU A 273 -10.39 14.27 17.78
C GLU A 273 -9.64 15.30 18.64
N ARG A 274 -8.32 15.14 18.79
CA ARG A 274 -7.50 16.12 19.52
C ARG A 274 -7.51 17.51 18.89
N VAL A 275 -7.48 17.59 17.55
CA VAL A 275 -7.56 18.87 16.83
C VAL A 275 -8.93 19.51 17.05
N VAL A 276 -10.01 18.73 16.96
CA VAL A 276 -11.39 19.22 17.19
C VAL A 276 -11.57 19.69 18.64
N SER A 277 -11.01 18.98 19.62
CA SER A 277 -11.08 19.36 21.03
C SER A 277 -10.14 20.48 21.46
N GLY A 278 -9.29 20.98 20.56
CA GLY A 278 -8.31 22.04 20.87
C GLY A 278 -7.19 21.61 21.83
N GLN A 279 -6.89 20.32 21.93
CA GLN A 279 -5.85 19.76 22.81
C GLN A 279 -4.50 19.58 22.10
N GLY A 280 -4.17 20.48 21.17
CA GLY A 280 -2.98 20.46 20.32
C GLY A 280 -1.89 21.40 20.80
#